data_AF-A0A6A5ARN7-F1
#
_entry.id   AF-A0A6A5ARN7-F1
#
_cell.length_a   1.000
_cell.length_b   1.000
_cell.length_c   1.000
_cell.angle_alpha   90.00
_cell.angle_beta   90.00
_cell.angle_gamma   90.00
#
_symmetry.space_group_name_H-M   'P 1'
#
loop_
_entity.id
_entity.type
_entity.pdbx_description
1 polymer ?
#
loop_
_entity_poly.entity_id
_entity_poly.type
_entity_poly.pdbx_seq_one_letter_code
_entity_poly.pdbx_strand_id
1 'polypeptide(L)'
;MLKHQLKERDVDGITAILSRLQSKDAYVRELAAMDLHASVATLARELTSETFARFLSDLTPRLQGLLQSTSLVDQLGGIAAVDALIPVASEAQIIR
;
A
#
# COMPACT_ATOMS: atom_id res chain seq x y z
N MET A 1 -25.10 9.76 2.93
CA MET A 1 -24.67 8.70 2.00
C MET A 1 -23.16 8.78 1.67
N LEU A 2 -22.27 9.03 2.65
CA LEU A 2 -20.83 9.23 2.37
C LEU A 2 -19.96 7.95 2.47
N LYS A 3 -20.48 6.86 3.05
CA LYS A 3 -19.66 5.67 3.36
C LYS A 3 -19.31 4.78 2.16
N HIS A 4 -19.94 4.98 1.00
CA HIS A 4 -19.67 4.17 -0.20
C HIS A 4 -18.66 4.80 -1.17
N GLN A 5 -18.46 6.12 -1.14
CA GLN A 5 -17.62 6.83 -2.12
C GLN A 5 -16.10 6.77 -1.83
N LEU A 6 -15.69 6.44 -0.59
CA LEU A 6 -14.28 6.22 -0.26
C LEU A 6 -13.76 4.87 -0.82
N LYS A 7 -14.61 3.84 -0.83
CA LYS A 7 -14.19 2.46 -1.17
C LYS A 7 -13.68 2.30 -2.60
N GLU A 8 -14.21 3.03 -3.58
CA GLU A 8 -13.79 2.88 -4.98
C GLU A 8 -12.57 3.76 -5.29
N ARG A 9 -12.56 5.02 -4.84
CA ARG A 9 -11.42 5.94 -5.07
C ARG A 9 -10.12 5.47 -4.41
N ASP A 10 -10.18 4.90 -3.22
CA ASP A 10 -8.98 4.42 -2.52
C ASP A 10 -8.43 3.12 -3.15
N VAL A 11 -9.30 2.26 -3.68
CA VAL A 11 -8.89 1.00 -4.34
C VAL A 11 -8.29 1.25 -5.73
N ASP A 12 -8.88 2.17 -6.50
CA ASP A 12 -8.32 2.61 -7.78
C ASP A 12 -6.99 3.36 -7.58
N GLY A 13 -6.90 4.19 -6.54
CA GLY A 13 -5.67 4.88 -6.16
C GLY A 13 -4.54 3.91 -5.82
N ILE A 14 -4.82 2.85 -5.07
CA ILE A 14 -3.83 1.86 -4.70
C ILE A 14 -3.42 0.98 -5.87
N THR A 15 -4.35 0.65 -6.76
CA THR A 15 -4.02 -0.09 -7.99
C THR A 15 -3.09 0.74 -8.88
N ALA A 16 -3.31 2.05 -8.98
CA ALA A 16 -2.41 2.96 -9.69
C ALA A 16 -1.03 3.05 -9.01
N ILE A 17 -0.98 3.10 -7.67
CA ILE A 17 0.27 3.10 -6.91
C ILE A 17 1.06 1.79 -7.13
N LEU A 18 0.39 0.64 -7.08
CA LEU A 18 1.01 -0.66 -7.36
C LEU A 18 1.60 -0.73 -8.77
N SER A 19 0.91 -0.16 -9.77
CA SER A 19 1.47 -0.08 -11.12
C SER A 19 2.71 0.82 -11.19
N ARG A 20 2.73 1.93 -10.44
CA ARG A 20 3.91 2.82 -10.36
C ARG A 20 5.10 2.18 -9.65
N LEU A 21 4.87 1.27 -8.69
CA LEU A 21 5.92 0.47 -8.05
C LEU A 21 6.63 -0.48 -9.03
N GLN A 22 5.99 -0.83 -10.14
CA GLN A 22 6.59 -1.64 -11.22
C GLN A 22 7.34 -0.79 -12.25
N SER A 23 7.48 0.52 -12.01
CA SER A 23 8.22 1.42 -12.91
C SER A 23 9.71 1.07 -12.92
N LYS A 24 10.33 1.12 -14.10
CA LYS A 24 11.78 0.98 -14.25
C LYS A 24 12.56 2.14 -13.60
N ASP A 25 11.91 3.29 -13.45
CA ASP A 25 12.47 4.47 -12.82
C ASP A 25 12.46 4.35 -11.29
N ALA A 26 13.63 4.44 -10.67
CA ALA A 26 13.80 4.34 -9.23
C ALA A 26 13.06 5.45 -8.46
N TYR A 27 13.08 6.68 -8.98
CA TYR A 27 12.41 7.81 -8.36
C TYR A 27 10.89 7.62 -8.38
N VAL A 28 10.35 7.07 -9.47
CA VAL A 28 8.90 6.76 -9.57
C VAL A 28 8.50 5.68 -8.57
N ARG A 29 9.33 4.64 -8.38
CA ARG A 29 9.06 3.59 -7.38
C ARG A 29 9.08 4.15 -5.96
N GLU A 30 10.05 5.00 -5.63
CA GLU A 30 10.18 5.60 -4.31
C GLU A 30 9.00 6.53 -4.01
N LEU A 31 8.62 7.40 -4.96
CA LEU A 31 7.40 8.21 -4.82
C LEU A 31 6.15 7.35 -4.66
N ALA A 32 6.02 6.26 -5.39
CA ALA A 32 4.89 5.35 -5.26
C ALA A 32 4.86 4.66 -3.89
N ALA A 33 6.01 4.30 -3.33
CA ALA A 33 6.10 3.75 -1.97
C ALA A 33 5.69 4.78 -0.90
N MET A 34 6.10 6.05 -1.06
CA MET A 34 5.68 7.15 -0.19
C MET A 34 4.18 7.43 -0.30
N ASP A 35 3.63 7.44 -1.52
CA ASP A 35 2.20 7.58 -1.77
C ASP A 35 1.43 6.43 -1.11
N LEU A 36 1.94 5.18 -1.23
CA LEU A 36 1.35 4.01 -0.57
C LEU A 36 1.33 4.18 0.94
N HIS A 37 2.46 4.59 1.54
CA HIS A 37 2.56 4.86 2.97
C HIS A 37 1.54 5.92 3.42
N ALA A 38 1.46 7.05 2.72
CA ALA A 38 0.53 8.13 3.07
C ALA A 38 -0.95 7.68 2.97
N SER A 39 -1.30 6.93 1.91
CA SER A 39 -2.62 6.34 1.76
C SER A 39 -2.92 5.35 2.87
N VAL A 40 -2.03 4.39 3.15
CA VAL A 40 -2.26 3.38 4.19
C VAL A 40 -2.29 4.01 5.59
N ALA A 41 -1.47 5.02 5.87
CA ALA A 41 -1.49 5.77 7.13
C ALA A 41 -2.81 6.54 7.33
N THR A 42 -3.32 7.14 6.26
CA THR A 42 -4.63 7.82 6.27
C THR A 42 -5.74 6.80 6.51
N LEU A 43 -5.75 5.70 5.75
CA LEU A 43 -6.72 4.62 5.90
C LEU A 43 -6.64 3.97 7.29
N ALA A 44 -5.46 3.83 7.90
CA ALA A 44 -5.29 3.29 9.25
C ALA A 44 -6.01 4.15 10.30
N ARG A 45 -6.06 5.47 10.10
CA ARG A 45 -6.71 6.44 10.99
C ARG A 45 -8.20 6.61 10.70
N GLU A 46 -8.60 6.53 9.44
CA GLU A 46 -9.99 6.75 9.01
C GLU A 46 -10.85 5.49 9.05
N LEU A 47 -10.26 4.31 8.89
CA LEU A 47 -10.98 3.03 8.86
C LEU A 47 -11.04 2.35 10.24
N THR A 48 -12.12 1.61 10.46
CA THR A 48 -12.23 0.69 11.60
C THR A 48 -11.22 -0.44 11.49
N SER A 49 -10.83 -1.02 12.63
CA SER A 49 -9.85 -2.12 12.69
C SER A 49 -10.18 -3.27 11.75
N GLU A 50 -11.47 -3.63 11.63
CA GLU A 50 -11.94 -4.71 10.77
C GLU A 50 -11.81 -4.37 9.26
N THR A 51 -12.13 -3.11 8.89
CA THR A 51 -12.03 -2.68 7.48
C THR A 51 -10.58 -2.51 7.06
N PHE A 52 -9.75 -1.98 7.97
CA PHE A 52 -8.30 -1.86 7.76
C PHE A 52 -7.62 -3.23 7.66
N ALA A 53 -8.00 -4.19 8.52
CA ALA A 53 -7.49 -5.55 8.44
C ALA A 53 -7.87 -6.23 7.12
N ARG A 54 -9.11 -6.06 6.64
CA ARG A 54 -9.53 -6.57 5.33
C ARG A 54 -8.71 -5.94 4.20
N PHE A 55 -8.49 -4.64 4.25
CA PHE A 55 -7.67 -3.92 3.29
C PHE A 55 -6.21 -4.42 3.29
N LEU A 56 -5.59 -4.62 4.45
CA LEU A 56 -4.25 -5.21 4.55
C LEU A 56 -4.21 -6.65 4.02
N SER A 57 -5.24 -7.45 4.29
CA SER A 57 -5.37 -8.81 3.74
C SER A 57 -5.46 -8.82 2.22
N ASP A 58 -5.99 -7.77 1.59
CA ASP A 58 -6.03 -7.63 0.13
C ASP A 58 -4.71 -7.06 -0.44
N LEU A 59 -4.03 -6.18 0.31
CA LEU A 59 -2.77 -5.55 -0.11
C LEU A 59 -1.56 -6.48 0.03
N THR A 60 -1.48 -7.23 1.12
CA THR A 60 -0.37 -8.15 1.44
C THR A 60 -0.05 -9.15 0.32
N PRO A 61 -1.03 -9.90 -0.25
CA PRO A 61 -0.73 -10.84 -1.33
C PRO A 61 -0.27 -10.14 -2.62
N ARG A 62 -0.72 -8.90 -2.88
CA ARG A 62 -0.25 -8.12 -4.04
C ARG A 62 1.21 -7.71 -3.89
N LEU A 63 1.61 -7.28 -2.70
CA LEU A 63 3.02 -6.97 -2.39
C LEU A 63 3.89 -8.23 -2.39
N GLN A 64 3.40 -9.35 -1.86
CA GLN A 64 4.10 -10.64 -1.96
C GLN A 64 4.29 -11.06 -3.42
N GLY A 65 3.30 -10.84 -4.28
CA GLY A 65 3.42 -11.08 -5.71
C GLY A 65 4.54 -10.26 -6.37
N LEU A 66 4.72 -9.00 -5.97
CA LEU A 66 5.82 -8.16 -6.43
C LEU A 66 7.19 -8.67 -5.94
N LEU A 67 7.28 -9.07 -4.66
CA LEU A 67 8.50 -9.62 -4.06
C LEU A 67 8.91 -10.97 -4.65
N GLN A 68 7.94 -11.81 -5.02
CA GLN A 68 8.18 -13.12 -5.62
C GLN A 68 8.27 -13.08 -7.15
N SER A 69 8.11 -11.90 -7.76
CA SER A 69 8.26 -11.73 -9.21
C SER A 69 9.69 -12.06 -9.64
N THR A 70 9.84 -12.55 -10.88
CA THR A 70 11.15 -12.78 -11.51
C THR A 70 11.77 -11.48 -12.04
N SER A 71 11.01 -10.39 -12.07
CA SER A 71 11.47 -9.06 -12.45
C SER A 71 12.13 -8.35 -11.27
N LEU A 72 13.41 -8.00 -11.42
CA LEU A 72 14.13 -7.19 -10.43
C LEU A 72 13.41 -5.85 -10.15
N VAL A 73 12.75 -5.28 -11.16
CA VAL A 73 12.03 -4.01 -11.03
C VAL A 73 10.81 -4.17 -10.10
N ASP A 74 10.08 -5.26 -10.26
CA ASP A 74 8.94 -5.58 -9.39
C ASP A 74 9.40 -5.88 -7.96
N GLN A 75 10.51 -6.62 -7.82
CA GLN A 75 11.10 -6.90 -6.51
C GLN A 75 11.53 -5.62 -5.79
N LEU A 76 12.19 -4.70 -6.49
CA LEU A 76 12.59 -3.41 -5.92
C LEU A 76 11.38 -2.56 -5.53
N GLY A 77 10.31 -2.59 -6.33
CA GLY A 77 9.04 -1.95 -5.98
C GLY A 77 8.39 -2.58 -4.75
N GLY A 78 8.38 -3.91 -4.67
CA GLY A 78 7.87 -4.65 -3.52
C GLY A 78 8.64 -4.36 -2.23
N ILE A 79 9.98 -4.31 -2.31
CA ILE A 79 10.83 -3.97 -1.16
C ILE A 79 10.56 -2.54 -0.69
N ALA A 80 10.55 -1.57 -1.61
CA ALA A 80 10.29 -0.16 -1.26
C ALA A 80 8.90 0.03 -0.62
N ALA A 81 7.89 -0.66 -1.15
CA ALA A 81 6.54 -0.63 -0.59
C ALA A 81 6.45 -1.24 0.80
N VAL A 82 7.12 -2.38 1.05
CA VAL A 82 7.14 -3.02 2.36
C VAL A 82 7.89 -2.15 3.37
N ASP A 83 9.06 -1.62 3.01
CA ASP A 83 9.85 -0.74 3.87
C ASP A 83 9.05 0.49 4.30
N ALA A 84 8.33 1.10 3.35
CA ALA A 84 7.45 2.22 3.62
C ALA A 84 6.24 1.84 4.52
N LEU A 85 5.78 0.59 4.53
CA LEU A 85 4.61 0.15 5.30
C LEU A 85 4.93 -0.34 6.73
N ILE A 86 6.18 -0.74 7.01
CA ILE A 86 6.64 -1.12 8.36
C ILE A 86 6.27 -0.09 9.44
N PRO A 87 6.57 1.22 9.29
CA PRO A 87 6.25 2.20 10.32
C PRO A 87 4.74 2.32 10.58
N VAL A 88 3.90 2.24 9.55
CA VAL A 88 2.43 2.35 9.68
C VAL A 88 1.84 1.14 10.38
N ALA A 89 2.35 -0.06 10.09
CA ALA A 89 1.93 -1.27 10.79
C ALA A 89 2.30 -1.22 12.29
N SER A 90 3.48 -0.68 12.60
CA SER A 90 3.93 -0.49 13.98
C SER A 90 3.12 0.58 14.72
N GLU A 91 2.86 1.74 14.10
CA GLU A 91 2.01 2.78 14.69
C GLU A 91 0.56 2.33 14.91
N ALA A 92 0.01 1.56 13.96
CA ALA A 92 -1.35 1.01 14.08
C ALA A 92 -1.48 -0.03 15.21
N GLN A 93 -0.39 -0.67 15.63
CA GLN A 93 -0.33 -1.57 16.78
C GLN A 93 -0.14 -0.82 18.11
N ILE A 94 0.45 0.38 18.10
CA ILE A 94 0.72 1.16 19.32
C ILE A 94 -0.51 1.99 19.75
N ILE A 95 -1.35 2.42 18.81
CA ILE A 95 -2.47 3.32 19.06
C ILE A 95 -3.81 2.57 19.31
N ARG A 96 -3.82 1.23 19.24
CA ARG A 96 -5.03 0.41 19.46
C ARG A 96 -4.96 -0.44 20.72
#